data_AF-A0A497LU09-F1
#
_entry.id   AF-A0A497LU09-F1
#
_cell.length_a   1.000
_cell.length_b   1.000
_cell.length_c   1.000
_cell.angle_alpha   90.00
_cell.angle_beta   90.00
_cell.angle_gamma   90.00
#
_symmetry.space_group_name_H-M   'P 1'
#
loop_
_entity.id
_entity.type
_entity.pdbx_description
1 polymer ?
#
loop_
_entity_poly.entity_id
_entity_poly.type
_entity_poly.pdbx_seq_one_letter_code
_entity_poly.pdbx_strand_id
1 'polypeptide(L)'
;MSTAKKYFIRRPPILQTFDLPTREELLKVKPGYWVKLIFTDEKGDNGERMWVRVTKVDGTYGYGYLDNEPLDPITLGVKRGDEVKFHLGDVISLLDENGHELSMKRKSTRGRLHI
;
A
#
# COMPACT_ATOMS: atom_id res chain seq x y z
N MET A 1 -4.13 -24.20 -12.52
CA MET A 1 -2.70 -23.97 -12.24
C MET A 1 -2.59 -22.60 -11.58
N SER A 2 -2.02 -22.51 -10.37
CA SER A 2 -1.74 -21.22 -9.73
C SER A 2 -0.44 -20.69 -10.32
N THR A 3 -0.50 -19.60 -11.08
CA THR A 3 0.70 -18.86 -11.48
C THR A 3 1.41 -18.40 -10.19
N ALA A 4 2.71 -18.63 -10.08
CA ALA A 4 3.48 -18.10 -8.95
C ALA A 4 3.37 -16.58 -8.96
N LYS A 5 3.16 -15.96 -7.79
CA LYS A 5 3.16 -14.50 -7.63
C LYS A 5 4.53 -13.98 -8.06
N LYS A 6 4.57 -13.04 -9.03
CA LYS A 6 5.80 -12.45 -9.57
C LYS A 6 5.98 -10.98 -9.17
N TYR A 7 5.10 -10.46 -8.33
CA TYR A 7 5.12 -9.07 -7.92
C TYR A 7 5.90 -8.85 -6.62
N PHE A 8 6.37 -7.63 -6.46
CA PHE A 8 6.94 -7.08 -5.24
C PHE A 8 6.12 -5.89 -4.79
N ILE A 9 6.05 -5.67 -3.49
CA ILE A 9 5.46 -4.47 -2.91
C ILE A 9 6.58 -3.48 -2.67
N ARG A 10 6.52 -2.35 -3.39
CA ARG A 10 7.55 -1.33 -3.31
C ARG A 10 7.25 -0.36 -2.18
N ARG A 11 8.27 -0.12 -1.35
CA ARG A 11 8.28 0.95 -0.36
C ARG A 11 8.05 2.31 -1.01
N PRO A 12 7.22 3.19 -0.42
CA PRO A 12 7.04 4.56 -0.91
C PRO A 12 8.39 5.29 -1.02
N PRO A 13 8.66 6.03 -2.10
CA PRO A 13 9.85 6.86 -2.19
C PRO A 13 9.84 7.95 -1.12
N ILE A 14 11.00 8.31 -0.59
CA ILE A 14 11.16 9.34 0.46
C ILE A 14 10.95 10.77 -0.09
N LEU A 15 10.60 10.90 -1.37
CA LEU A 15 10.41 12.19 -2.03
C LEU A 15 9.20 12.92 -1.44
N GLN A 16 9.38 14.18 -1.07
CA GLN A 16 8.38 15.04 -0.39
C GLN A 16 7.19 15.45 -1.28
N THR A 17 7.11 14.96 -2.51
CA THR A 17 6.04 15.34 -3.46
C THR A 17 4.76 14.54 -3.28
N PHE A 18 4.73 13.57 -2.37
CA PHE A 18 3.55 12.73 -2.12
C PHE A 18 3.11 12.81 -0.66
N ASP A 19 1.81 13.05 -0.46
CA ASP A 19 1.16 12.92 0.85
C ASP A 19 1.07 11.43 1.22
N LEU A 20 1.96 10.98 2.10
CA LEU A 20 1.93 9.61 2.65
C LEU A 20 1.20 9.57 3.99
N PRO A 21 0.46 8.49 4.30
CA PRO A 21 -0.19 8.31 5.58
C PRO A 21 0.80 8.42 6.75
N THR A 22 0.39 9.13 7.80
CA THR A 22 1.14 9.25 9.04
C THR A 22 1.33 7.92 9.74
N ARG A 23 2.28 7.85 10.67
CA ARG A 23 2.47 6.62 11.47
C ARG A 23 1.20 6.29 12.27
N GLU A 24 0.52 7.31 12.79
CA GLU A 24 -0.71 7.14 13.56
C GLU A 24 -1.86 6.59 12.72
N GLU A 25 -2.01 7.03 11.47
CA GLU A 25 -3.00 6.48 10.55
C GLU A 25 -2.70 5.04 10.18
N LEU A 26 -1.43 4.71 9.90
CA LEU A 26 -1.01 3.35 9.61
C LEU A 26 -1.29 2.39 10.77
N LEU A 27 -1.11 2.83 12.01
CA LEU A 27 -1.41 2.02 13.21
C LEU A 27 -2.90 1.85 13.48
N LYS A 28 -3.78 2.62 12.82
CA LYS A 28 -5.25 2.49 12.92
C LYS A 28 -5.83 1.54 11.87
N VAL A 29 -5.03 1.06 10.92
CA VAL A 29 -5.49 0.12 9.89
C VAL A 29 -6.06 -1.12 10.57
N LYS A 30 -7.27 -1.50 10.18
CA LYS A 30 -8.02 -2.64 10.73
C LYS A 30 -8.79 -3.34 9.59
N PRO A 31 -9.30 -4.56 9.80
CA PRO A 31 -10.16 -5.22 8.82
C PRO A 31 -11.31 -4.33 8.36
N GLY A 32 -11.61 -4.39 7.06
CA GLY A 32 -12.62 -3.54 6.40
C GLY A 32 -12.06 -2.29 5.73
N TYR A 33 -10.83 -1.87 6.04
CA TYR A 33 -10.19 -0.73 5.39
C TYR A 33 -9.70 -1.09 4.00
N TRP A 34 -9.45 -0.08 3.17
CA TRP A 34 -8.68 -0.23 1.94
C TRP A 34 -7.33 0.44 2.09
N VAL A 35 -6.27 -0.24 1.64
CA VAL A 35 -4.93 0.36 1.55
C VAL A 35 -4.48 0.35 0.11
N LYS A 36 -3.80 1.41 -0.31
CA LYS A 36 -3.19 1.51 -1.62
C LYS A 36 -1.71 1.18 -1.50
N LEU A 37 -1.24 0.31 -2.39
CA LEU A 37 0.13 -0.21 -2.44
C LEU A 37 0.69 -0.02 -3.85
N ILE A 38 2.03 -0.06 -3.97
CA ILE A 38 2.72 -0.07 -5.28
C ILE A 38 3.20 -1.49 -5.56
N PHE A 39 2.62 -2.12 -6.56
CA PHE A 39 3.03 -3.42 -7.08
C PHE A 39 4.00 -3.22 -8.23
N THR A 40 5.02 -4.06 -8.32
CA THR A 40 5.99 -4.00 -9.41
C THR A 40 6.48 -5.39 -9.77
N ASP A 41 6.95 -5.57 -10.99
CA ASP A 41 7.73 -6.74 -11.40
C ASP A 41 9.14 -6.73 -10.76
N GLU A 42 9.90 -7.80 -11.01
CA GLU A 42 11.29 -7.95 -10.54
C GLU A 42 12.22 -6.81 -10.97
N LYS A 43 11.94 -6.14 -12.08
CA LYS A 43 12.80 -5.08 -12.62
C LYS A 43 12.54 -3.73 -11.96
N GLY A 44 11.37 -3.53 -11.36
CA GLY A 44 11.03 -2.28 -10.67
C GLY A 44 10.47 -1.19 -11.58
N ASP A 45 10.32 -1.48 -12.88
CA ASP A 45 10.01 -0.50 -13.93
C ASP A 45 8.51 -0.20 -14.03
N ASN A 46 7.66 -1.18 -13.69
CA ASN A 46 6.21 -1.11 -13.87
C ASN A 46 5.48 -1.03 -12.52
N GLY A 47 5.60 0.12 -11.85
CA GLY A 47 4.93 0.39 -10.59
C GLY A 47 3.43 0.68 -10.75
N GLU A 48 2.58 -0.33 -10.56
CA GLU A 48 1.13 -0.17 -10.55
C GLU A 48 0.59 0.11 -9.13
N ARG A 49 -0.33 1.07 -9.00
CA ARG A 49 -0.92 1.45 -7.70
C ARG A 49 -2.28 0.81 -7.53
N MET A 50 -2.41 -0.08 -6.57
CA MET A 50 -3.62 -0.89 -6.43
C MET A 50 -4.14 -0.89 -4.99
N TRP A 51 -5.46 -1.04 -4.87
CA TRP A 51 -6.19 -1.13 -3.62
C TRP A 51 -6.28 -2.59 -3.14
N VAL A 52 -6.02 -2.78 -1.84
CA VAL A 52 -6.19 -4.04 -1.14
C VAL A 52 -7.19 -3.82 -0.01
N ARG A 53 -8.26 -4.61 0.01
CA ARG A 53 -9.22 -4.63 1.11
C ARG A 53 -8.66 -5.47 2.26
N VAL A 54 -8.41 -4.85 3.39
CA VAL A 54 -7.78 -5.47 4.56
C VAL A 54 -8.75 -6.44 5.23
N THR A 55 -8.28 -7.66 5.51
CA THR A 55 -9.05 -8.70 6.20
C THR A 55 -8.42 -9.09 7.54
N LYS A 56 -7.11 -8.88 7.71
CA LYS A 56 -6.40 -9.12 8.96
C LYS A 56 -5.22 -8.16 9.11
N VAL A 57 -4.92 -7.77 10.34
CA VAL A 57 -3.68 -7.07 10.72
C VAL A 57 -3.03 -7.84 11.87
N ASP A 58 -1.72 -8.04 11.77
CA ASP A 58 -0.90 -8.75 12.75
C ASP A 58 0.43 -8.01 12.94
N GLY A 59 0.55 -7.30 14.06
CA GLY A 59 1.67 -6.40 14.32
C GLY A 59 1.80 -5.32 13.25
N THR A 60 2.93 -5.29 12.54
CA THR A 60 3.20 -4.34 11.46
C THR A 60 2.87 -4.87 10.06
N TYR A 61 2.23 -6.04 9.97
CA TYR A 61 1.84 -6.67 8.71
C TYR A 61 0.32 -6.69 8.54
N GLY A 62 -0.14 -6.35 7.33
CA GLY A 62 -1.52 -6.48 6.90
C GLY A 62 -1.70 -7.61 5.88
N TYR A 63 -2.90 -8.16 5.86
CA TYR A 63 -3.36 -9.15 4.91
C TYR A 63 -4.69 -8.71 4.35
N GLY A 64 -4.93 -8.96 3.07
CA GLY A 64 -6.16 -8.55 2.40
C GLY A 64 -6.29 -9.13 1.01
N TYR A 65 -7.35 -8.74 0.31
CA TYR A 65 -7.59 -9.13 -1.07
C TYR A 65 -7.45 -7.93 -2.00
N LEU A 66 -6.77 -8.13 -3.14
CA LEU A 66 -6.70 -7.11 -4.19
C LEU A 66 -8.11 -6.79 -4.69
N ASP A 67 -8.49 -5.51 -4.71
CA ASP A 67 -9.87 -5.09 -5.01
C ASP A 67 -10.01 -4.28 -6.31
N ASN A 68 -8.93 -4.13 -7.08
CA ASN A 68 -9.01 -3.67 -8.46
C ASN A 68 -8.39 -4.68 -9.43
N GLU A 69 -8.78 -4.58 -10.70
CA GLU A 69 -8.13 -5.30 -11.79
C GLU A 69 -6.76 -4.68 -12.07
N PRO A 70 -5.67 -5.47 -12.14
CA PRO A 70 -4.39 -4.99 -12.62
C PRO A 70 -4.44 -4.63 -14.11
N LEU A 71 -3.65 -3.64 -14.51
CA LEU A 71 -3.45 -3.28 -15.92
C LEU A 71 -2.67 -4.35 -16.69
N ASP A 72 -1.68 -4.96 -16.04
CA ASP A 72 -0.91 -6.08 -16.59
C ASP A 72 -0.87 -7.29 -15.63
N PRO A 73 -1.99 -8.05 -15.55
CA PRO A 73 -2.10 -9.18 -14.64
C PRO A 73 -1.16 -10.33 -15.01
N ILE A 74 -0.75 -10.44 -16.28
CA ILE A 74 0.13 -11.52 -16.77
C ILE A 74 1.57 -11.27 -16.30
N THR A 75 2.09 -10.05 -16.49
CA THR A 75 3.46 -9.70 -16.10
C THR A 75 3.61 -9.69 -14.58
N LEU A 76 2.66 -9.11 -13.86
CA LEU A 76 2.69 -9.07 -12.38
C LEU A 76 2.36 -10.42 -11.74
N GLY A 77 1.67 -11.32 -12.46
CA GLY A 77 1.23 -12.60 -11.92
C GLY A 77 0.29 -12.41 -10.73
N VAL A 78 -0.59 -11.41 -10.80
CA VAL A 78 -1.60 -11.09 -9.79
C VAL A 78 -2.91 -10.76 -10.48
N LYS A 79 -4.03 -11.01 -9.82
CA LYS A 79 -5.37 -10.63 -10.29
C LYS A 79 -6.24 -10.16 -9.13
N ARG A 80 -7.36 -9.53 -9.45
CA ARG A 80 -8.37 -9.17 -8.45
C ARG A 80 -8.78 -10.41 -7.63
N GLY A 81 -8.93 -10.22 -6.33
CA GLY A 81 -9.27 -11.26 -5.37
C GLY A 81 -8.08 -12.08 -4.87
N ASP A 82 -6.87 -11.89 -5.41
CA ASP A 82 -5.69 -12.56 -4.86
C ASP A 82 -5.37 -12.01 -3.46
N GLU A 83 -4.93 -12.91 -2.58
CA GLU A 83 -4.48 -12.54 -1.25
C GLU A 83 -3.14 -11.79 -1.31
N VAL A 84 -3.04 -10.68 -0.60
CA VAL A 84 -1.84 -9.84 -0.53
C VAL A 84 -1.42 -9.70 0.93
N LYS A 85 -0.15 -10.01 1.20
CA LYS A 85 0.54 -9.67 2.45
C LYS A 85 1.41 -8.44 2.21
N PHE A 86 1.34 -7.46 3.11
CA PHE A 86 2.10 -6.21 2.99
C PHE A 86 2.56 -5.70 4.36
N HIS A 87 3.59 -4.87 4.40
CA HIS A 87 3.99 -4.17 5.61
C HIS A 87 3.26 -2.81 5.69
N LEU A 88 2.80 -2.37 6.87
CA LEU A 88 2.04 -1.11 7.00
C LEU A 88 2.82 0.11 6.47
N GLY A 89 4.15 0.10 6.61
CA GLY A 89 5.04 1.13 6.04
C GLY A 89 5.11 1.17 4.51
N ASP A 90 4.49 0.23 3.80
CA ASP A 90 4.43 0.20 2.33
C ASP A 90 3.18 0.93 1.78
N VAL A 91 2.24 1.28 2.66
CA VAL A 91 0.97 1.91 2.32
C VAL A 91 1.18 3.35 1.88
N ILE A 92 0.62 3.71 0.71
CA ILE A 92 0.71 5.05 0.12
C ILE A 92 -0.56 5.88 0.25
N SER A 93 -1.71 5.25 0.54
CA SER A 93 -3.01 5.90 0.81
C SER A 93 -3.92 4.86 1.48
N LEU A 94 -4.92 5.29 2.25
CA LEU A 94 -5.86 4.39 2.91
C LEU A 94 -7.26 5.01 3.04
N LEU A 95 -8.27 4.16 2.90
CA LEU A 95 -9.68 4.49 3.11
C LEU A 95 -10.19 3.73 4.34
N ASP A 96 -11.05 4.37 5.12
CA ASP A 96 -11.80 3.72 6.20
C ASP A 96 -12.86 2.73 5.67
N GLU A 97 -13.59 2.08 6.58
CA GLU A 97 -14.63 1.12 6.22
C GLU A 97 -15.80 1.73 5.40
N ASN A 98 -15.93 3.06 5.40
CA ASN A 98 -16.95 3.81 4.68
C ASN A 98 -16.42 4.37 3.35
N GLY A 99 -15.15 4.14 3.01
CA GLY A 99 -14.51 4.67 1.81
C GLY A 99 -14.01 6.11 1.95
N HIS A 100 -13.93 6.66 3.17
CA HIS A 100 -13.37 7.99 3.38
C HIS A 100 -11.85 7.93 3.41
N GLU A 101 -11.21 8.81 2.63
CA GLU A 101 -9.74 8.91 2.65
C GLU A 101 -9.26 9.56 3.95
N LEU A 102 -8.43 8.85 4.70
CA LEU A 102 -7.79 9.39 5.89
C LEU A 102 -6.57 10.21 5.44
N SER A 103 -6.63 11.53 5.64
CA SER A 103 -5.58 12.47 5.26
C SER A 103 -5.22 13.43 6.40
N MET A 104 -4.49 12.94 7.39
CA MET A 104 -3.69 13.80 8.25
C MET A 104 -2.40 14.12 7.50
N LYS A 105 -2.39 15.23 6.78
CA LYS A 105 -1.22 15.74 6.04
C LYS A 105 0.03 15.66 6.92
N ARG A 106 1.01 14.83 6.55
CA ARG A 106 2.36 14.91 7.10
C ARG A 106 2.97 16.27 6.69
N LYS A 107 2.78 17.32 7.50
CA LYS A 107 3.68 18.48 7.42
C LYS A 107 5.05 17.98 7.86
N SER A 108 5.95 17.79 6.90
CA SER A 108 7.36 17.48 7.16
C SER A 108 8.03 18.68 7.85
N THR A 109 7.92 18.78 9.17
CA THR A 109 8.77 19.68 9.96
C THR A 109 10.07 18.96 10.28
N ARG A 110 11.03 19.00 9.35
CA ARG A 110 12.44 19.00 9.76
C ARG A 110 12.81 20.43 10.08
N GLY A 111 12.74 20.76 11.38
CA GLY A 111 13.41 21.93 11.92
C GLY A 111 14.89 21.86 11.52
N ARG A 112 15.30 22.85 10.75
CA ARG A 112 16.68 23.13 10.37
C ARG A 112 17.44 23.45 11.66
N LEU A 113 18.14 22.46 12.22
CA LEU A 113 19.11 22.70 13.27
C LEU A 113 20.27 23.48 12.62
N HIS A 114 20.31 24.78 12.85
CA HIS A 114 21.51 25.56 12.62
C HIS A 114 22.50 25.15 13.71
N ILE A 115 23.64 24.62 13.29
CA ILE A 115 24.90 24.75 14.03
C ILE A 115 25.75 25.77 13.29
#